data_AF-A0AA38IK03-F1
#
_entry.id   AF-A0AA38IK03-F1
#
_cell.length_a   1.000
_cell.length_b   1.000
_cell.length_c   1.000
_cell.angle_alpha   90.00
_cell.angle_beta   90.00
_cell.angle_gamma   90.00
#
_symmetry.space_group_name_H-M   'P 1'
#
loop_
_entity.id
_entity.type
_entity.pdbx_description
1 polymer ?
#
loop_
_entity_poly.entity_id
_entity_poly.type
_entity_poly.pdbx_seq_one_letter_code
_entity_poly.pdbx_strand_id
1 'polypeptide(L)'
;MYLINASVYVEDANSDIDQEFDGINEVADSGLKVDISEVFENIDRLKHSFHPGADGIPNVLLKNCIYTITVPLCELFKVSLSQGKFPKAWKK
;
A
#
# COMPACT_ATOMS: atom_id res chain seq x y z
N MET A 1 -34.15 31.09 0.01
CA MET A 1 -34.41 29.74 0.52
C MET A 1 -34.95 28.91 -0.63
N TYR A 2 -34.05 28.17 -1.30
CA TYR A 2 -34.38 27.17 -2.31
C TYR A 2 -33.55 25.93 -1.94
N LEU A 3 -34.23 24.89 -1.47
CA LEU A 3 -33.74 23.53 -1.40
C LEU A 3 -34.51 22.77 -2.46
N ILE A 4 -33.83 22.32 -3.52
CA ILE A 4 -34.24 21.15 -4.31
C ILE A 4 -33.01 20.38 -4.79
N ASN A 5 -32.81 19.25 -4.11
CA ASN A 5 -32.42 17.93 -4.58
C ASN A 5 -31.12 17.73 -5.38
N ALA A 6 -30.24 16.98 -4.68
CA ALA A 6 -29.19 16.10 -5.15
C ALA A 6 -29.22 15.76 -6.65
N SER A 7 -28.06 15.97 -7.27
CA SER A 7 -27.73 15.49 -8.61
C SER A 7 -28.07 14.01 -8.74
N VAL A 8 -29.02 13.75 -9.63
CA VAL A 8 -29.45 12.46 -10.15
C VAL A 8 -28.22 11.64 -10.56
N TYR A 9 -27.95 10.54 -9.86
CA TYR A 9 -27.07 9.51 -10.39
C TYR A 9 -27.96 8.56 -11.19
N VAL A 10 -27.70 8.46 -12.50
CA VAL A 10 -28.38 7.54 -13.40
C VAL A 10 -27.75 6.16 -13.18
N GLU A 11 -28.58 5.17 -12.83
CA GLU A 11 -28.20 3.76 -12.94
C GLU A 11 -28.26 3.39 -14.42
N ASP A 12 -27.12 3.47 -15.10
CA ASP A 12 -26.98 2.84 -16.41
C ASP A 12 -26.43 1.43 -16.25
N ALA A 13 -27.37 0.50 -16.44
CA ALA A 13 -27.23 -0.77 -17.14
C ALA A 13 -25.93 -1.56 -16.94
N ASN A 14 -26.12 -2.69 -16.25
CA ASN A 14 -25.33 -3.90 -16.33
C ASN A 14 -24.83 -4.18 -17.76
N SER A 15 -23.56 -3.85 -18.03
CA SER A 15 -22.82 -4.41 -19.16
C SER A 15 -21.93 -5.50 -18.60
N ASP A 16 -22.23 -6.75 -18.97
CA ASP A 16 -21.44 -7.93 -18.66
C ASP A 16 -19.97 -7.68 -19.04
N ILE A 17 -19.13 -7.38 -18.04
CA ILE A 17 -17.69 -7.48 -18.18
C ILE A 17 -17.34 -8.92 -17.81
N ASP A 18 -17.35 -9.80 -18.81
CA ASP A 18 -16.63 -11.06 -18.76
C ASP A 18 -15.13 -10.74 -18.78
N GLN A 19 -14.60 -10.19 -17.69
CA GLN A 19 -13.17 -10.27 -17.44
C GLN A 19 -12.90 -11.67 -16.89
N GLU A 20 -12.56 -12.55 -17.83
CA GLU A 20 -11.87 -13.80 -17.61
C GLU A 20 -10.73 -13.57 -16.61
N PHE A 21 -10.95 -13.95 -15.35
CA PHE A 21 -9.98 -13.84 -14.28
C PHE A 21 -8.97 -14.98 -14.46
N ASP A 22 -8.01 -14.75 -15.35
CA ASP A 22 -6.94 -15.70 -15.61
C ASP A 22 -6.06 -15.84 -14.36
N GLY A 23 -6.08 -17.05 -13.78
CA GLY A 23 -5.12 -17.52 -12.81
C GLY A 23 -5.29 -17.01 -11.38
N ILE A 24 -6.09 -17.74 -10.58
CA ILE A 24 -5.77 -17.87 -9.16
C ILE A 24 -4.45 -18.67 -9.11
N ASN A 25 -3.32 -17.98 -9.18
CA ASN A 25 -2.06 -18.56 -8.74
C ASN A 25 -2.25 -18.81 -7.24
N GLU A 26 -2.38 -20.07 -6.85
CA GLU A 26 -2.32 -20.51 -5.47
C GLU A 26 -0.91 -20.18 -4.95
N VAL A 27 -0.71 -18.92 -4.57
CA VAL A 27 0.49 -18.49 -3.86
C VAL A 27 0.40 -19.19 -2.53
N ALA A 28 1.31 -20.14 -2.29
CA ALA A 28 1.50 -20.72 -0.98
C ALA A 28 1.46 -19.57 0.04
N ASP A 29 0.48 -19.60 0.95
CA ASP A 29 0.39 -18.68 2.09
C ASP A 29 1.61 -18.95 2.96
N SER A 30 2.76 -18.42 2.54
CA SER A 30 3.90 -18.24 3.40
C SER A 30 3.35 -17.34 4.48
N GLY A 31 3.03 -17.88 5.66
CA GLY A 31 2.25 -17.23 6.71
C GLY A 31 2.83 -15.92 7.28
N LEU A 32 3.82 -15.32 6.61
CA LEU A 32 4.20 -13.92 6.73
C LEU A 32 3.09 -13.03 6.17
N LYS A 33 2.31 -12.45 7.08
CA LYS A 33 1.38 -11.36 6.79
C LYS A 33 2.00 -10.04 7.23
N VAL A 34 1.85 -9.00 6.40
CA VAL A 34 2.25 -7.63 6.75
C VAL A 34 0.98 -6.82 6.98
N ASP A 35 0.90 -6.23 8.16
CA ASP A 35 -0.23 -5.38 8.55
C ASP A 35 0.11 -3.89 8.38
N ILE A 36 -0.93 -3.06 8.20
CA ILE A 36 -0.78 -1.61 8.11
C ILE A 36 -0.27 -1.03 9.44
N SER A 37 -0.78 -1.53 10.57
CA SER A 37 -0.36 -1.10 11.92
C SER A 37 1.12 -1.36 12.16
N GLU A 38 1.62 -2.53 11.77
CA GLU A 38 3.03 -2.88 11.89
C GLU A 38 3.91 -1.92 11.10
N VAL A 39 3.55 -1.61 9.85
CA VAL A 39 4.31 -0.66 9.02
C VAL A 39 4.28 0.74 9.64
N PHE A 40 3.11 1.19 10.10
CA PHE A 40 2.94 2.49 10.74
C PHE A 40 3.81 2.61 11.99
N GLU A 41 3.72 1.64 12.91
CA GLU A 41 4.49 1.63 14.16
C GLU A 41 6.00 1.59 13.90
N ASN A 42 6.44 0.85 12.88
CA ASN A 42 7.85 0.84 12.49
C ASN A 42 8.33 2.19 11.96
N ILE A 43 7.51 2.90 11.17
CA ILE A 43 7.83 4.26 10.71
C ILE A 43 7.86 5.24 11.89
N ASP A 44 6.89 5.17 12.79
CA ASP A 44 6.81 6.07 13.94
C ASP A 44 8.00 5.91 14.89
N ARG A 45 8.48 4.68 15.07
CA ARG A 45 9.68 4.36 15.86
C ARG A 45 11.00 4.78 15.21
N LEU A 46 11.01 5.20 13.95
CA LEU A 46 12.23 5.70 13.32
C LEU A 46 12.76 6.92 14.06
N LYS A 47 14.10 6.98 14.19
CA LYS A 47 14.78 8.17 14.68
C LYS A 47 14.42 9.35 13.79
N HIS A 48 14.07 10.48 14.41
CA HIS A 48 13.88 11.74 13.71
C HIS A 48 15.24 12.21 13.18
N SER A 49 15.52 11.91 11.90
CA SER A 49 16.81 12.14 11.26
C SER A 49 16.59 12.69 9.85
N PHE A 50 17.42 13.68 9.50
CA PHE A 50 17.52 14.24 8.16
C PHE A 50 18.53 13.49 7.28
N HIS A 51 19.36 12.62 7.88
CA HIS A 51 20.29 11.79 7.12
C HIS A 51 19.51 10.73 6.34
N PRO A 52 19.68 10.66 5.01
CA PRO A 52 18.97 9.71 4.18
C PRO A 52 19.48 8.28 4.39
N GLY A 53 18.58 7.32 4.20
CA GLY A 53 18.93 5.90 4.12
C GLY A 53 19.67 5.55 2.82
N ALA A 54 19.87 4.24 2.59
CA ALA A 54 20.47 3.75 1.34
C ALA A 54 19.61 4.02 0.10
N ASP A 55 18.33 4.34 0.30
CA ASP A 55 17.35 4.76 -0.70
C ASP A 55 17.38 6.26 -0.99
N GLY A 56 18.19 7.04 -0.27
CA GLY A 56 18.21 8.51 -0.40
C GLY A 56 17.05 9.22 0.32
N ILE A 57 16.20 8.50 1.06
CA ILE A 57 15.02 9.05 1.72
C ILE A 57 15.33 9.31 3.20
N PRO A 58 15.18 10.56 3.68
CA PRO A 58 15.30 10.86 5.11
C PRO A 58 14.16 10.29 5.94
N ASN A 59 14.46 9.77 7.14
CA ASN A 59 13.43 9.29 8.07
C ASN A 59 12.39 10.37 8.39
N VAL A 60 12.79 11.64 8.50
CA VAL A 60 11.86 12.75 8.76
C VAL A 60 10.76 12.84 7.71
N LEU A 61 11.04 12.52 6.45
CA LEU A 61 10.04 12.51 5.38
C LEU A 61 9.02 11.39 5.61
N LEU A 62 9.50 10.18 5.95
CA LEU A 62 8.63 9.05 6.27
C LEU A 62 7.72 9.36 7.47
N LYS A 63 8.27 10.00 8.53
CA LYS A 63 7.48 10.39 9.70
C LYS A 63 6.43 11.46 9.37
N ASN A 64 6.82 12.49 8.61
CA ASN A 64 5.91 13.58 8.26
C ASN A 64 4.80 13.13 7.30
N CYS A 65 5.06 12.11 6.48
CA CYS A 65 4.11 11.56 5.51
C CYS A 65 3.53 10.22 5.95
N ILE A 66 3.61 9.86 7.23
CA ILE A 66 3.33 8.51 7.74
C ILE A 66 1.96 7.99 7.31
N TYR A 67 0.91 8.80 7.43
CA TYR A 67 -0.45 8.42 7.03
C TYR A 67 -0.60 8.14 5.54
N THR A 68 0.18 8.82 4.69
CA THR A 68 0.14 8.65 3.23
C THR A 68 1.03 7.50 2.77
N ILE A 69 2.21 7.34 3.37
CA ILE A 69 3.22 6.38 2.90
C ILE A 69 3.04 4.98 3.47
N THR A 70 2.32 4.83 4.59
CA THR A 70 2.10 3.51 5.23
C THR A 70 1.42 2.53 4.28
N VAL A 71 0.34 2.96 3.60
CA VAL A 71 -0.43 2.11 2.68
C VAL A 71 0.42 1.61 1.51
N PRO A 72 1.08 2.48 0.71
CA PRO A 72 1.90 2.01 -0.41
C PRO A 72 3.09 1.15 0.03
N LEU A 73 3.69 1.41 1.20
CA LEU A 73 4.76 0.56 1.72
C LEU A 73 4.25 -0.82 2.16
N CYS A 74 3.08 -0.88 2.80
CA CYS A 74 2.43 -2.14 3.17
C CYS A 74 2.17 -3.02 1.94
N GLU A 75 1.58 -2.44 0.88
CA GLU A 75 1.36 -3.16 -0.39
C GLU A 75 2.67 -3.59 -1.06
N LEU A 76 3.69 -2.72 -1.06
CA LEU A 76 5.01 -3.05 -1.58
C LEU A 76 5.60 -4.28 -0.86
N PHE A 77 5.50 -4.34 0.47
CA PHE A 77 6.00 -5.47 1.25
C PHE A 77 5.20 -6.74 0.99
N LYS A 78 3.87 -6.67 0.94
CA LYS A 78 3.01 -7.82 0.60
C LYS A 78 3.38 -8.40 -0.76
N VAL A 79 3.55 -7.56 -1.78
CA VAL A 79 3.94 -7.99 -3.13
C VAL A 79 5.36 -8.57 -3.14
N SER A 80 6.30 -7.95 -2.41
CA SER A 80 7.68 -8.43 -2.34
C SER A 80 7.75 -9.81 -1.68
N LEU A 81 6.99 -10.02 -0.61
CA LEU A 81 6.89 -11.30 0.09
C LEU A 81 6.20 -12.36 -0.76
N SER A 82 5.06 -12.05 -1.38
CA SER A 82 4.31 -13.01 -2.21
C SER A 82 5.10 -13.46 -3.44
N GLN A 83 5.91 -12.57 -4.03
CA GLN A 83 6.76 -12.90 -5.17
C GLN A 83 8.13 -13.47 -4.76
N GLY A 84 8.50 -13.40 -3.47
CA GLY A 84 9.85 -13.70 -3.01
C GLY A 84 10.93 -12.80 -3.62
N LYS A 85 10.56 -11.61 -4.10
CA LYS A 85 11.47 -10.68 -4.79
C LYS A 85 11.70 -9.46 -3.91
N PHE A 86 12.98 -9.18 -3.65
CA PHE A 86 13.39 -8.06 -2.81
C PHE A 86 14.46 -7.23 -3.51
N PRO A 87 14.46 -5.90 -3.34
CA PRO A 87 15.57 -5.05 -3.75
C PRO A 87 16.90 -5.58 -3.21
N LYS A 88 17.94 -5.61 -4.05
CA LYS A 88 19.28 -6.04 -3.63
C LYS A 88 19.80 -5.24 -2.43
N ALA A 89 19.40 -3.97 -2.33
CA ALA A 89 19.75 -3.08 -1.23
C ALA A 89 19.24 -3.53 0.15
N TRP A 90 18.17 -4.34 0.23
CA TRP A 90 17.60 -4.80 1.50
C TRP A 90 18.33 -6.02 2.09
N LYS A 91 19.10 -6.76 1.29
CA LYS A 91 19.78 -8.00 1.71
C LYS A 91 21.17 -7.78 2.33
N LYS A 92 21.43 -6.60 2.87
CA LYS A 92 22.75 -6.27 3.45
C LYS A 92 23.05 -7.11 4.68
#